data_AF-A0AAE1CMU1-F1
#
_entry.id   AF-A0AAE1CMU1-F1
#
_cell.length_a   1.000
_cell.length_b   1.000
_cell.length_c   1.000
_cell.angle_alpha   90.00
_cell.angle_beta   90.00
_cell.angle_gamma   90.00
#
_symmetry.space_group_name_H-M   'P 1'
#
loop_
_entity.id
_entity.type
_entity.pdbx_description
1 polymer ?
#
loop_
_entity_poly.entity_id
_entity_poly.type
_entity_poly.pdbx_seq_one_letter_code
_entity_poly.pdbx_strand_id
1 'polypeptide(L)' 'MIDDLRRGDRVAVITDCWTSRSTDSYITVTVLFIGPDWQPKSGVLPAMIHNQRHTAGHLADMIRDI' A
#
# COMPACT_ATOMS: atom_id res chain seq x y z
N MET A 1 15.51 -4.73 -0.92
CA MET A 1 14.04 -4.60 -0.74
C MET A 1 13.38 -4.02 -1.97
N ILE A 2 13.63 -2.75 -2.36
CA ILE A 2 13.10 -2.18 -3.62
C ILE A 2 13.58 -2.94 -4.86
N ASP A 3 14.86 -3.34 -4.90
CA ASP A 3 15.38 -4.10 -6.05
C ASP A 3 14.77 -5.50 -6.17
N ASP A 4 14.46 -6.13 -5.03
CA ASP A 4 13.74 -7.40 -5.01
C ASP A 4 12.29 -7.23 -5.48
N LEU A 5 11.64 -6.13 -5.09
CA LEU A 5 10.30 -5.78 -5.54
C LEU A 5 10.27 -5.52 -7.05
N ARG A 6 11.26 -4.80 -7.59
CA ARG A 6 11.39 -4.55 -9.05
C ARG A 6 11.62 -5.83 -9.85
N ARG A 7 12.14 -6.88 -9.22
CA ARG A 7 12.38 -8.21 -9.81
C ARG A 7 11.24 -9.19 -9.57
N GLY A 8 10.30 -8.88 -8.68
CA GLY A 8 9.19 -9.76 -8.36
C GLY A 8 8.18 -9.80 -9.50
N ASP A 9 8.08 -10.94 -10.18
CA ASP A 9 7.12 -11.13 -11.29
C ASP A 9 5.65 -11.07 -10.83
N ARG A 10 5.40 -11.28 -9.53
CA ARG A 10 4.05 -11.34 -8.95
C ARG A 10 4.03 -10.59 -7.63
N VAL A 11 3.32 -9.48 -7.65
CA VAL A 11 3.12 -8.62 -6.49
C VAL A 11 1.63 -8.56 -6.18
N ALA A 12 1.29 -8.71 -4.91
CA ALA A 12 -0.04 -8.39 -4.39
C ALA A 12 0.05 -7.10 -3.56
N VAL A 13 -1.03 -6.33 -3.59
CA VAL A 13 -1.16 -5.10 -2.81
C VAL A 13 -2.37 -5.26 -1.90
N ILE A 14 -2.18 -4.97 -0.62
CA ILE A 14 -3.27 -4.83 0.34
C ILE A 14 -3.29 -3.40 0.87
N THR A 15 -4.48 -2.91 1.15
CA THR A 15 -4.69 -1.57 1.70
C THR A 15 -5.42 -1.68 3.03
N ASP A 16 -4.97 -0.90 4.01
CA ASP A 16 -5.71 -0.67 5.25
C ASP A 16 -6.13 0.80 5.27
N CYS A 17 -7.41 1.09 5.44
CA CYS A 17 -7.96 2.45 5.47
C CYS A 17 -8.66 2.66 6.82
N TRP A 18 -8.28 3.72 7.53
CA TRP A 18 -8.85 4.02 8.84
C TRP A 18 -8.96 5.53 9.05
N THR A 19 -9.73 5.91 10.07
CA THR A 19 -9.86 7.31 10.50
C THR A 19 -9.37 7.41 11.94
N SER A 20 -8.51 8.39 12.23
CA SER A 20 -8.02 8.64 13.58
C SER A 20 -9.10 9.23 14.49
N ARG A 21 -8.79 9.29 15.79
CA ARG A 21 -9.61 10.01 16.77
C ARG A 21 -9.66 11.52 16.51
N SER A 22 -8.67 12.09 15.85
CA SER A 22 -8.65 13.49 15.39
C SER A 22 -9.40 13.70 14.08
N THR A 23 -10.11 12.67 13.59
CA THR A 23 -10.89 12.68 12.33
C THR A 23 -10.06 12.78 11.05
N ASP A 24 -8.75 12.57 11.15
CA ASP A 24 -7.88 12.48 9.98
C ASP A 24 -8.01 11.09 9.36
N SER A 25 -8.17 11.04 8.04
CA SER A 25 -8.27 9.77 7.32
C SER A 25 -6.91 9.34 6.79
N TYR A 26 -6.64 8.05 6.88
CA TYR A 26 -5.36 7.46 6.54
C TYR A 26 -5.54 6.21 5.69
N ILE A 27 -4.49 5.92 4.94
CA ILE A 27 -4.33 4.66 4.23
C ILE A 27 -2.89 4.18 4.35
N THR A 28 -2.74 2.88 4.57
CA THR A 28 -1.48 2.15 4.44
C THR A 28 -1.59 1.26 3.22
N VAL A 29 -0.54 1.27 2.40
CA VAL A 29 -0.39 0.31 1.30
C VAL A 29 0.74 -0.64 1.65
N THR A 30 0.42 -1.93 1.69
CA THR A 30 1.40 -2.99 1.92
C THR A 30 1.56 -3.81 0.65
N VAL A 31 2.80 -3.92 0.23
CA VAL A 31 3.20 -4.72 -0.92
C VAL A 31 3.63 -6.09 -0.44
N LEU A 32 3.12 -7.14 -1.06
CA LEU A 32 3.37 -8.54 -0.74
C LEU A 32 3.95 -9.22 -1.98
N PHE A 33 5.07 -9.93 -1.82
CA PHE A 33 5.69 -10.65 -2.94
C PHE A 33 6.50 -11.84 -2.43
N ILE A 34 6.86 -12.75 -3.33
CA ILE A 34 7.75 -13.87 -3.04
C ILE A 34 9.15 -13.52 -3.54
N GLY A 35 10.14 -13.58 -2.67
CA GLY A 35 11.54 -13.30 -3.01
C GLY A 35 12.20 -14.42 -3.81
N PRO A 36 13.42 -14.19 -4.34
CA PRO A 36 14.18 -15.21 -5.09
C PRO A 36 14.53 -16.46 -4.26
N ASP A 37 14.55 -16.33 -2.94
CA ASP A 37 14.73 -17.38 -1.94
C ASP A 37 13.43 -18.14 -1.63
N TRP A 38 12.36 -17.89 -2.38
CA TRP A 38 11.03 -18.45 -2.20
C TRP A 38 10.40 -18.14 -0.84
N GLN A 39 10.82 -17.05 -0.21
CA GLN A 39 10.26 -16.59 1.06
C GLN A 39 9.27 -15.43 0.84
N PRO A 40 8.16 -15.40 1.61
CA PRO A 40 7.25 -14.26 1.57
C PRO A 40 7.94 -13.02 2.12
N LYS A 41 7.88 -11.93 1.37
CA LYS A 41 8.37 -10.61 1.76
C LYS A 41 7.21 -9.62 1.76
N SER A 42 7.27 -8.67 2.69
CA SER A 42 6.32 -7.56 2.75
C SER A 42 7.06 -6.24 2.91
N GLY A 43 6.54 -5.21 2.26
CA GLY A 43 6.99 -3.83 2.40
C GLY A 43 5.81 -2.94 2.70
N VAL A 44 5.83 -2.29 3.86
CA VAL A 44 4.82 -1.29 4.23
C VAL A 44 5.28 0.05 3.73
N LEU A 45 4.44 0.71 2.92
CA LEU A 45 4.67 2.08 2.51
C LEU A 45 4.21 3.03 3.63
N PRO A 46 4.82 4.22 3.76
CA PRO A 46 4.43 5.18 4.79
C PRO A 46 2.93 5.44 4.76
N ALA A 47 2.30 5.46 5.94
CA ALA A 47 0.89 5.80 6.06
C ALA A 47 0.66 7.21 5.52
N MET A 48 -0.27 7.33 4.57
CA MET A 48 -0.56 8.61 3.92
C MET A 48 -1.83 9.21 4.51
N ILE A 49 -1.80 10.52 4.73
CA ILE A 49 -2.99 11.29 5.08
C ILE A 49 -3.83 11.44 3.80
N HIS A 50 -5.08 11.02 3.86
CA HIS A 50 -6.05 11.19 2.79
C HIS A 50 -7.24 12.01 3.27
N ASN A 51 -7.22 13.33 3.06
CA ASN A 51 -8.31 14.19 3.51
C ASN A 51 -9.57 14.14 2.62
N GLN A 52 -9.65 13.22 1.65
CA GLN A 52 -10.84 13.01 0.84
C GLN A 52 -11.63 11.78 1.32
N ARG A 53 -12.88 11.66 0.84
CA ARG A 53 -13.73 10.51 1.14
C ARG A 53 -13.13 9.24 0.52
N HIS A 54 -13.14 8.12 1.26
CA HIS A 54 -12.74 6.77 0.80
C HIS A 54 -13.69 6.17 -0.25
N THR A 55 -13.96 6.90 -1.33
CA THR A 55 -14.66 6.35 -2.50
C THR A 55 -13.68 5.52 -3.31
N ALA A 56 -14.20 4.55 -4.07
CA ALA A 56 -13.36 3.72 -4.94
C ALA A 56 -12.51 4.55 -5.91
N GLY A 57 -13.06 5.66 -6.45
CA GLY A 57 -12.33 6.56 -7.36
C GLY A 57 -11.13 7.24 -6.69
N HIS A 58 -11.34 7.91 -5.55
CA HIS A 58 -10.26 8.60 -4.85
C HIS A 58 -9.16 7.66 -4.36
N LEU A 59 -9.53 6.46 -3.90
CA LEU A 59 -8.56 5.45 -3.49
C LEU A 59 -7.75 4.94 -4.68
N ALA A 60 -8.39 4.69 -5.83
CA ALA A 60 -7.70 4.26 -7.03
C ALA A 60 -6.72 5.32 -7.55
N ASP A 61 -7.10 6.60 -7.51
CA ASP A 61 -6.23 7.69 -7.93
C ASP A 61 -5.03 7.84 -6.98
N MET A 62 -5.25 7.77 -5.66
CA MET A 62 -4.13 7.78 -4.72
C MET A 62 -3.18 6.60 -4.94
N ILE A 63 -3.69 5.37 -5.03
CA ILE A 63 -2.85 4.18 -5.14
C ILE A 63 -2.00 4.23 -6.44
N ARG A 64 -2.48 4.93 -7.47
CA ARG A 64 -1.73 5.15 -8.71
C ARG A 64 -0.56 6.13 -8.56
N ASP A 65 -0.65 7.06 -7.62
CA ASP A 65 0.39 8.08 -7.36
C ASP A 65 1.52 7.57 -6.44
N ILE A 66 1.39 6.33 -5.94
CA ILE A 66 2.39 5.60 -5.13
C ILE A 66 3.38 4.88 -6.03
#